data_AF-A0A960B4J9-F1
#
_entry.id   AF-A0A960B4J9-F1
#
_cell.length_a   1.000
_cell.length_b   1.000
_cell.length_c   1.000
_cell.angle_alpha   90.00
_cell.angle_beta   90.00
_cell.angle_gamma   90.00
#
_symmetry.space_group_name_H-M   'P 1'
#
loop_
_entity.id
_entity.type
_entity.pdbx_description
1 polymer ?
#
loop_
_entity_poly.entity_id
_entity_poly.type
_entity_poly.pdbx_seq_one_letter_code
_entity_poly.pdbx_strand_id
1 'polypeptide(L)'
;MTPTQPRSALALTATTVPPRDREASRLLALWVDLTVRLASAAAHQSSDEPSLRNMQVQVEEALLDQPAVPDAVMAELWAWEATLLHVAEMPPENCLICRKARLGLPADVPLPARVGGVR
;
A
#
# COMPACT_ATOMS: atom_id res chain seq x y z
N MET A 1 27.66 -28.14 -43.17
CA MET A 1 28.24 -26.93 -42.54
C MET A 1 27.13 -25.92 -42.37
N THR A 2 26.54 -25.84 -41.18
CA THR A 2 25.45 -24.93 -40.83
C THR A 2 26.04 -23.71 -40.11
N PRO A 3 25.67 -22.47 -40.46
CA PRO A 3 26.24 -21.29 -39.81
C PRO A 3 25.65 -21.12 -38.41
N THR A 4 26.54 -20.99 -37.43
CA THR A 4 26.22 -20.60 -36.05
C THR A 4 25.68 -19.17 -36.05
N GLN A 5 24.37 -19.00 -35.87
CA GLN A 5 23.80 -17.66 -35.62
C GLN A 5 24.29 -17.16 -34.24
N PRO A 6 24.76 -15.90 -34.14
CA PRO A 6 25.09 -15.30 -32.87
C PRO A 6 23.79 -15.11 -32.08
N ARG A 7 23.70 -15.79 -30.92
CA ARG A 7 22.64 -15.56 -29.94
C ARG A 7 22.66 -14.07 -29.58
N SER A 8 21.62 -13.35 -29.96
CA SER A 8 21.48 -11.92 -29.72
C SER A 8 21.63 -11.61 -28.23
N ALA A 9 22.49 -10.65 -27.89
CA ALA A 9 22.75 -10.17 -26.53
C ALA A 9 21.52 -9.57 -25.82
N LEU A 10 20.37 -9.52 -26.51
CA LEU A 10 19.07 -9.06 -25.99
C LEU A 10 18.39 -10.06 -25.04
N ALA A 11 18.95 -11.25 -24.82
CA ALA A 11 18.42 -12.19 -23.82
C ALA A 11 18.90 -11.90 -22.37
N LEU A 12 19.73 -10.87 -22.17
CA LEU A 12 20.37 -10.55 -20.88
C LEU A 12 19.65 -9.48 -20.04
N THR A 13 18.49 -8.97 -20.49
CA THR A 13 17.68 -8.00 -19.72
C THR A 13 16.37 -8.60 -19.23
N ALA A 14 16.38 -9.87 -18.83
CA ALA A 14 15.45 -10.31 -17.80
C ALA A 14 15.96 -9.74 -16.48
N THR A 15 15.64 -8.48 -16.18
CA THR A 15 15.96 -7.83 -14.91
C THR A 15 15.18 -8.54 -13.81
N THR A 16 15.70 -9.68 -13.35
CA THR A 16 15.19 -10.36 -12.17
C THR A 16 15.52 -9.46 -11.00
N VAL A 17 14.55 -8.66 -10.58
CA VAL A 17 14.58 -7.95 -9.31
C VAL A 17 15.06 -8.94 -8.24
N PRO A 18 16.16 -8.64 -7.52
CA PRO A 18 16.71 -9.49 -6.49
C PRO A 18 15.61 -9.98 -5.54
N PRO A 19 15.66 -11.24 -5.05
CA PRO A 19 14.63 -11.77 -4.15
C PRO A 19 14.38 -10.90 -2.90
N ARG A 20 15.39 -10.19 -2.41
CA ARG A 20 15.29 -9.27 -1.27
C ARG A 20 14.45 -8.03 -1.57
N ASP A 21 14.60 -7.46 -2.76
CA ASP A 21 13.84 -6.29 -3.21
C ASP A 21 12.37 -6.66 -3.43
N ARG A 22 12.08 -7.92 -3.78
CA ARG A 22 10.72 -8.46 -3.87
C ARG A 22 10.05 -8.56 -2.50
N GLU A 23 10.78 -9.03 -1.49
CA GLU A 23 10.23 -9.16 -0.14
C GLU A 23 9.99 -7.79 0.49
N ALA A 24 10.93 -6.86 0.37
CA ALA A 24 10.73 -5.48 0.79
C ALA A 24 9.50 -4.85 0.10
N SER A 25 9.37 -5.01 -1.21
CA SER A 25 8.19 -4.54 -1.96
C SER A 25 6.88 -5.19 -1.49
N ARG A 26 6.92 -6.49 -1.16
CA ARG A 26 5.76 -7.22 -0.64
C ARG A 26 5.35 -6.72 0.73
N LEU A 27 6.31 -6.51 1.63
CA LEU A 27 6.07 -5.98 2.97
C LEU A 27 5.55 -4.55 2.93
N LEU A 28 6.11 -3.68 2.07
CA LEU A 28 5.63 -2.31 1.87
C LEU A 28 4.18 -2.30 1.36
N ALA A 29 3.86 -3.12 0.36
CA ALA A 29 2.50 -3.23 -0.15
C ALA A 29 1.51 -3.74 0.91
N LEU A 30 1.94 -4.73 1.71
CA LEU A 30 1.13 -5.26 2.80
C LEU A 30 0.92 -4.22 3.91
N TRP A 31 1.95 -3.46 4.27
CA TRP A 31 1.85 -2.39 5.26
C TRP A 31 0.85 -1.33 4.82
N VAL A 32 0.89 -0.92 3.54
CA VAL A 32 -0.08 0.04 2.97
C VAL A 32 -1.51 -0.51 3.03
N ASP A 33 -1.76 -1.75 2.62
CA ASP A 33 -3.09 -2.37 2.70
C ASP A 33 -3.61 -2.42 4.14
N LEU A 34 -2.79 -2.90 5.07
CA LEU A 34 -3.14 -2.99 6.48
C LEU A 34 -3.45 -1.61 7.08
N THR A 35 -2.66 -0.60 6.74
CA THR A 35 -2.85 0.77 7.24
C THR A 35 -4.17 1.37 6.74
N VAL A 36 -4.52 1.18 5.46
CA VAL A 36 -5.82 1.63 4.93
C VAL A 36 -6.98 0.93 5.64
N ARG A 37 -6.87 -0.39 5.85
CA ARG A 37 -7.90 -1.19 6.51
C ARG A 37 -8.02 -0.83 7.99
N LEU A 38 -6.91 -0.60 8.68
CA LEU A 38 -6.88 -0.18 10.07
C LEU A 38 -7.47 1.22 10.24
N ALA A 39 -7.09 2.19 9.40
CA ALA A 39 -7.67 3.53 9.43
C ALA A 39 -9.19 3.50 9.23
N SER A 40 -9.67 2.65 8.30
CA SER A 40 -11.10 2.40 8.13
C SER A 40 -11.72 1.71 9.35
N ALA A 41 -11.06 0.73 9.96
CA ALA A 41 -11.59 0.02 11.12
C ALA A 41 -11.73 0.96 12.33
N ALA A 42 -10.71 1.78 12.60
CA ALA A 42 -10.69 2.75 13.69
C ALA A 42 -11.76 3.84 13.51
N ALA A 43 -11.84 4.44 12.32
CA ALA A 43 -12.80 5.52 12.04
C ALA A 43 -14.27 5.07 12.17
N HIS A 44 -14.53 3.78 11.95
CA HIS A 44 -15.86 3.18 11.94
C HIS A 44 -16.10 2.20 13.11
N GLN A 45 -15.22 2.21 14.13
CA GLN A 45 -15.35 1.40 15.36
C GLN A 45 -15.56 -0.10 15.11
N SER A 46 -14.83 -0.64 14.12
CA SER A 46 -14.90 -2.06 13.78
C SER A 46 -14.23 -2.92 14.87
N SER A 47 -14.82 -4.07 15.17
CA SER A 47 -14.23 -5.07 16.08
C SER A 47 -12.89 -5.64 15.59
N ASP A 48 -12.58 -5.49 14.30
CA ASP A 48 -11.36 -6.00 13.67
C ASP A 48 -10.14 -5.08 13.92
N GLU A 49 -10.36 -3.85 14.41
CA GLU A 49 -9.31 -2.85 14.62
C GLU A 49 -8.11 -3.41 15.42
N PRO A 50 -8.29 -4.09 16.57
CA PRO A 50 -7.14 -4.58 17.34
C PRO A 50 -6.33 -5.65 16.59
N SER A 51 -7.01 -6.52 15.84
CA SER A 51 -6.34 -7.54 15.03
C SER A 51 -5.57 -6.93 13.86
N LEU A 52 -6.15 -5.93 13.19
CA LEU A 52 -5.48 -5.18 12.13
C LEU A 52 -4.26 -4.42 12.64
N ARG A 53 -4.36 -3.79 13.82
CA ARG A 53 -3.23 -3.12 14.48
C ARG A 53 -2.09 -4.09 14.76
N ASN A 54 -2.41 -5.26 15.33
CA ASN A 54 -1.39 -6.27 15.62
C ASN A 54 -0.69 -6.77 14.34
N MET A 55 -1.43 -6.95 13.24
CA MET A 55 -0.85 -7.35 11.96
C MET A 55 0.04 -6.24 11.37
N GLN A 56 -0.39 -4.98 11.45
CA GLN A 56 0.40 -3.83 10.96
C GLN A 56 1.72 -3.72 11.72
N VAL A 57 1.71 -3.85 13.05
CA VAL A 57 2.92 -3.82 13.89
C VAL A 57 3.90 -4.94 13.51
N GLN A 58 3.43 -6.16 13.28
CA GLN A 58 4.30 -7.26 12.86
C GLN A 58 4.97 -7.00 11.50
N VAL A 59 4.26 -6.36 10.57
CA VAL A 59 4.82 -6.00 9.26
C VAL A 59 5.81 -4.83 9.39
N GLU A 60 5.51 -3.86 10.27
CA GLU A 60 6.42 -2.75 10.58
C GLU A 60 7.74 -3.24 11.18
N GLU A 61 7.69 -4.15 12.15
CA GLU A 61 8.87 -4.80 12.73
C GLU A 61 9.69 -5.51 11.63
N ALA A 62 9.02 -6.27 10.76
CA ALA A 62 9.68 -6.95 9.65
C ALA A 62 10.30 -5.99 8.62
N LEU A 63 9.72 -4.80 8.43
CA LEU A 63 10.23 -3.75 7.54
C LEU A 63 11.45 -3.05 8.13
N LEU A 64 11.46 -2.77 9.44
CA LEU A 64 12.60 -2.17 10.15
C LEU A 64 13.84 -3.07 10.09
N ASP A 65 13.64 -4.39 10.02
CA ASP A 65 14.73 -5.36 9.84
C ASP A 65 15.20 -5.49 8.37
N GLN A 66 14.55 -4.85 7.38
CA GLN A 66 14.94 -4.93 5.97
C GLN A 66 16.04 -3.91 5.61
N PRO A 67 17.25 -4.33 5.20
CA PRO A 67 18.29 -3.41 4.76
C PRO A 67 17.94 -2.62 3.49
N ALA A 68 16.96 -3.11 2.71
CA ALA A 68 16.49 -2.48 1.49
C ALA A 68 15.44 -1.38 1.75
N VAL A 69 15.00 -1.18 2.99
CA VAL A 69 14.03 -0.17 3.40
C VAL A 69 14.74 0.85 4.29
N PRO A 70 15.10 2.03 3.76
CA PRO A 70 15.72 3.08 4.56
C PRO A 70 14.77 3.61 5.64
N ASP A 71 15.30 4.03 6.79
CA ASP A 71 14.53 4.67 7.87
C ASP A 71 13.69 5.86 7.39
N ALA A 72 14.18 6.61 6.39
CA ALA A 72 13.45 7.71 5.78
C ALA A 72 12.12 7.25 5.15
N VAL A 73 12.08 6.05 4.55
CA VAL A 73 10.86 5.48 3.98
C VAL A 73 9.87 5.16 5.10
N MET A 74 10.34 4.60 6.23
CA MET A 74 9.47 4.35 7.39
C MET A 74 8.88 5.64 7.96
N ALA A 75 9.68 6.70 8.06
CA ALA A 75 9.21 8.02 8.49
C ALA A 75 8.13 8.59 7.54
N GLU A 76 8.30 8.44 6.23
CA GLU A 76 7.29 8.84 5.24
C GLU A 76 6.01 8.02 5.36
N LEU A 77 6.11 6.71 5.61
CA LEU A 77 4.96 5.83 5.83
C LEU A 77 4.16 6.24 7.06
N TRP A 78 4.80 6.49 8.21
CA TRP A 78 4.11 6.98 9.41
C TRP A 78 3.48 8.36 9.22
N ALA A 79 4.17 9.27 8.51
CA ALA A 79 3.61 10.56 8.17
C ALA A 79 2.35 10.42 7.30
N TRP A 80 2.36 9.50 6.34
CA TRP A 80 1.20 9.18 5.51
C TRP A 80 0.07 8.53 6.31
N GLU A 81 0.35 7.58 7.20
CA GLU A 81 -0.65 6.97 8.08
C GLU A 81 -1.42 8.03 8.88
N ALA A 82 -0.72 9.02 9.44
CA ALA A 82 -1.34 10.09 10.18
C ALA A 82 -2.37 10.88 9.36
N THR A 83 -2.20 10.96 8.03
CA THR A 83 -3.17 11.64 7.13
C THR A 83 -4.49 10.89 6.96
N LEU A 84 -4.55 9.61 7.36
CA LEU A 84 -5.73 8.76 7.25
C LEU A 84 -6.62 8.80 8.49
N LEU A 85 -6.18 9.44 9.57
CA LEU A 85 -6.95 9.55 10.81
C LEU A 85 -8.22 10.38 10.59
N HIS A 86 -9.37 9.81 10.92
CA HIS A 86 -10.66 10.48 10.83
C HIS A 86 -11.70 9.80 11.74
N VAL A 87 -12.80 10.51 11.98
CA VAL A 87 -14.03 9.96 12.57
C VAL A 87 -15.09 9.94 11.48
N ALA A 88 -15.85 8.85 11.37
CA ALA A 88 -16.88 8.72 10.35
C ALA A 88 -18.26 8.51 10.97
N GLU A 89 -19.25 9.25 10.45
CA GLU A 89 -20.67 9.11 10.81
C GLU A 89 -21.46 8.26 9.79
N MET A 90 -20.78 7.83 8.72
CA MET A 90 -21.36 7.07 7.61
C MET A 90 -20.75 5.67 7.53
N PRO A 91 -21.37 4.72 6.81
CA PRO A 91 -20.76 3.41 6.58
C PRO A 91 -19.44 3.48 5.76
N PRO A 92 -18.50 2.53 5.94
CA PRO A 92 -17.19 2.52 5.25
C PRO A 92 -17.24 2.54 3.72
N GLU A 93 -18.29 1.99 3.12
CA GLU A 93 -18.53 1.99 1.67
C GLU A 93 -18.81 3.40 1.12
N ASN A 94 -19.32 4.29 1.97
CA ASN A 94 -19.67 5.67 1.62
C ASN A 94 -18.65 6.69 2.14
N CYS A 95 -17.72 6.29 3.02
CA CYS A 95 -16.67 7.17 3.55
C CYS A 95 -15.68 7.58 2.45
N LEU A 96 -15.66 8.88 2.12
CA LEU A 96 -14.80 9.41 1.06
C LEU A 96 -13.31 9.32 1.42
N ILE A 97 -12.95 9.45 2.71
CA ILE A 97 -11.56 9.32 3.18
C ILE A 97 -11.08 7.88 2.95
N CYS A 98 -11.85 6.90 3.44
CA CYS A 98 -11.56 5.47 3.19
C CYS A 98 -11.53 5.13 1.69
N ARG A 99 -12.40 5.75 0.88
CA ARG A 99 -12.38 5.55 -0.57
C ARG A 99 -11.12 6.13 -1.23
N LYS A 100 -10.67 7.32 -0.83
CA LYS A 100 -9.42 7.92 -1.32
C LYS A 100 -8.21 7.08 -0.92
N ALA A 101 -8.17 6.64 0.33
CA ALA A 101 -7.13 5.78 0.87
C ALA A 101 -6.98 4.47 0.06
N ARG A 102 -8.11 3.80 -0.26
CA ARG A 102 -8.12 2.60 -1.12
C ARG A 102 -7.61 2.85 -2.55
N LEU A 103 -7.71 4.08 -3.05
CA LEU A 103 -7.25 4.46 -4.38
C LEU A 103 -5.82 5.02 -4.38
N GLY A 104 -5.15 5.06 -3.22
CA GLY A 104 -3.84 5.70 -3.08
C GLY A 104 -3.87 7.20 -3.35
N LEU A 105 -5.04 7.85 -3.17
CA LEU A 105 -5.20 9.27 -3.43
C LEU A 105 -5.00 10.08 -2.13
N PRO A 106 -4.31 11.23 -2.21
CA PRO A 106 -4.23 12.18 -1.10
C PRO A 106 -5.61 12.64 -0.61
N ALA A 107 -5.71 12.97 0.68
CA ALA A 107 -6.96 13.37 1.31
C ALA A 107 -7.55 14.67 0.73
N ASP A 108 -6.73 15.55 0.17
CA ASP A 108 -7.08 16.84 -0.43
C ASP A 108 -7.48 16.72 -1.91
N VAL A 109 -7.19 15.61 -2.58
CA VAL A 109 -7.60 15.41 -3.97
C VAL A 109 -9.12 15.26 -4.05
N PRO A 110 -9.85 16.11 -4.79
CA PRO A 110 -11.28 15.93 -4.97
C PRO A 110 -11.53 14.61 -5.72
N LEU A 111 -12.34 13.73 -5.13
CA LEU A 111 -12.82 12.57 -5.90
C LEU A 111 -13.74 13.10 -6.99
N PRO A 112 -13.65 12.59 -8.24
CA PRO A 112 -14.65 12.91 -9.24
C PRO A 112 -16.01 12.54 -8.65
N ALA A 113 -16.91 13.52 -8.60
CA ALA A 113 -18.29 13.26 -8.23
C ALA A 113 -18.74 12.07 -9.06
N ARG A 114 -19.32 11.04 -8.42
CA ARG A 114 -20.06 10.04 -9.19
C ARG A 114 -20.99 10.87 -10.07
N VAL A 115 -20.84 10.75 -11.40
CA VAL A 115 -21.86 11.19 -12.32
C VAL A 115 -23.09 10.41 -11.89
N GLY A 116 -23.92 11.06 -11.08
CA GLY A 116 -25.19 10.54 -10.62
C GLY A 116 -25.95 10.25 -11.89
N GLY A 117 -26.05 8.96 -12.21
CA GLY A 117 -26.94 8.50 -13.24
C GLY A 117 -28.31 9.03 -12.91
N VAL A 118 -28.84 9.83 -13.83
CA VAL A 118 -30.25 10.16 -13.92
C VAL A 118 -31.05 8.86 -13.79
N ARG A 119 -31.87 8.77 -12.74
CA ARG A 119 -33.31 8.48 -12.81
C ARG A 119 -33.95 8.62 -11.44
#